data_AF-A0A8H7GWQ6-F1
#
_entry.id   AF-A0A8H7GWQ6-F1
#
_cell.length_a   1.000
_cell.length_b   1.000
_cell.length_c   1.000
_cell.angle_alpha   90.00
_cell.angle_beta   90.00
_cell.angle_gamma   90.00
#
_symmetry.space_group_name_H-M   'P 1'
#
loop_
_entity.id
_entity.type
_entity.pdbx_description
1 polymer ?
#
loop_
_entity_poly.entity_id
_entity_poly.type
_entity_poly.pdbx_seq_one_letter_code
_entity_poly.pdbx_strand_id
1 'polypeptide(L)'
;MSPPTPVRTWPEVQSIYKEQLSNPQKYQCSLKSLTQLECTFKISPSNSVMETICIPFKRTFQRCLQPYTKVVDGKKVKGERWINIETTNPQTNEPIKTKYNDEILRFLRAEIDLAKWLEGQTEDGD
;
A
#
# COMPACT_ATOMS: atom_id res chain seq x y z
N MET A 1 -16.15 2.81 15.32
CA MET A 1 -15.21 2.97 14.19
C MET A 1 -14.08 1.97 14.38
N SER A 2 -13.64 1.24 13.34
CA SER A 2 -12.43 0.40 13.47
C SER A 2 -11.21 1.30 13.66
N PRO A 3 -10.26 0.92 14.53
CA PRO A 3 -9.01 1.66 14.68
C PRO A 3 -8.24 1.69 13.35
N PRO A 4 -7.45 2.74 13.09
CA PRO A 4 -6.63 2.80 11.89
C PRO A 4 -5.69 1.61 11.83
N THR A 5 -5.60 0.98 10.65
CA THR A 5 -4.62 -0.09 10.41
C THR A 5 -3.22 0.52 10.50
N PRO A 6 -2.33 0.04 11.39
CA PRO A 6 -1.00 0.60 11.52
C PRO A 6 -0.22 0.38 10.22
N VAL A 7 0.30 1.46 9.66
CA VAL A 7 1.27 1.41 8.56
C VAL A 7 2.60 0.95 9.15
N ARG A 8 3.18 -0.11 8.60
CA ARG A 8 4.43 -0.71 9.09
C ARG A 8 5.49 -0.67 8.01
N THR A 9 6.71 -0.39 8.41
CA THR A 9 7.90 -0.51 7.58
C THR A 9 8.21 -1.97 7.31
N TRP A 10 8.97 -2.24 6.25
CA TRP A 10 9.37 -3.60 5.89
C TRP A 10 10.15 -4.33 7.02
N PRO A 11 11.12 -3.69 7.71
CA PRO A 11 11.79 -4.32 8.85
C PRO A 11 10.84 -4.71 10.00
N GLU A 12 9.83 -3.89 10.30
CA GLU A 12 8.82 -4.22 11.31
C GLU A 12 7.95 -5.40 10.87
N VAL A 13 7.55 -5.43 9.60
CA VAL A 13 6.82 -6.56 9.01
C VAL A 13 7.63 -7.85 9.14
N GLN A 14 8.92 -7.82 8.80
CA GLN A 14 9.81 -8.98 8.92
C GLN A 14 9.99 -9.44 10.36
N SER A 15 10.10 -8.51 11.31
CA SER A 15 10.20 -8.83 12.73
C SER A 15 8.93 -9.51 13.26
N ILE A 16 7.75 -8.95 12.95
CA ILE A 16 6.46 -9.43 13.47
C ILE A 16 6.02 -10.74 12.81
N TYR A 17 6.28 -10.89 11.51
CA TYR A 17 5.78 -12.01 10.70
C TYR A 17 6.88 -12.94 10.19
N LYS A 18 8.06 -12.94 10.84
CA LYS A 18 9.24 -13.74 10.45
C LYS A 18 8.88 -15.19 10.11
N GLU A 19 8.12 -15.83 10.99
CA GLU A 19 7.72 -17.23 10.87
C GLU A 19 6.80 -17.50 9.67
N GLN A 20 5.85 -16.61 9.41
CA GLN A 20 4.93 -16.75 8.27
C GLN A 20 5.67 -16.53 6.95
N LEU A 21 6.61 -15.58 6.93
CA LEU A 21 7.44 -15.29 5.76
C LEU A 21 8.44 -16.41 5.46
N SER A 22 9.04 -17.03 6.48
CA SER A 22 10.03 -18.10 6.29
C SER A 22 9.41 -19.49 6.08
N ASN A 23 8.24 -19.76 6.67
CA ASN A 23 7.60 -21.08 6.64
C ASN A 23 6.17 -21.03 6.06
N PRO A 24 5.99 -20.62 4.80
CA PRO A 24 4.67 -20.37 4.24
C PRO A 24 3.76 -21.62 4.25
N GLN A 25 4.32 -22.82 4.10
CA GLN A 25 3.55 -24.07 4.09
C GLN A 25 2.92 -24.36 5.47
N LYS A 26 3.66 -24.10 6.56
CA LYS A 26 3.20 -24.30 7.94
C LYS A 26 1.97 -23.44 8.26
N TYR A 27 1.92 -22.23 7.71
CA TYR A 27 0.85 -21.27 7.95
C TYR A 27 -0.14 -21.17 6.77
N GLN A 28 -0.18 -22.18 5.89
CA GLN A 28 -1.09 -22.24 4.74
C GLN A 28 -1.11 -20.93 3.92
N CYS A 29 0.07 -20.35 3.72
CA CYS A 29 0.19 -19.07 3.06
C CYS A 29 -0.11 -19.18 1.57
N SER A 30 -0.82 -18.19 1.03
CA SER A 30 -1.09 -18.05 -0.41
C SER A 30 -0.71 -16.64 -0.87
N LEU A 31 -0.21 -16.53 -2.10
CA LEU A 31 0.09 -15.23 -2.70
C LEU A 31 -1.19 -14.63 -3.29
N LYS A 32 -1.42 -13.36 -2.99
CA LYS A 32 -2.49 -12.55 -3.59
C LYS A 32 -1.89 -11.28 -4.16
N SER A 33 -2.38 -10.85 -5.30
CA SER A 33 -2.06 -9.54 -5.84
C SER A 33 -3.31 -8.70 -5.99
N LEU A 34 -3.20 -7.43 -5.66
CA LEU A 34 -4.20 -6.41 -5.92
C LEU A 34 -3.58 -5.37 -6.84
N THR A 35 -4.20 -5.13 -7.99
CA THR A 35 -3.84 -3.98 -8.83
C THR A 35 -4.76 -2.83 -8.46
N GLN A 36 -4.18 -1.71 -8.06
CA GLN A 36 -4.88 -0.46 -7.79
C GLN A 36 -4.45 0.57 -8.84
N LEU A 37 -5.22 1.64 -8.97
CA LEU A 37 -4.80 2.81 -9.74
C LEU A 37 -4.35 3.88 -8.75
N GLU A 38 -3.14 4.38 -8.94
CA GLU A 38 -2.65 5.56 -8.24
C GLU A 38 -2.82 6.76 -9.17
N CYS A 39 -3.47 7.82 -8.70
CA CYS A 39 -3.89 8.95 -9.53
C CYS A 39 -3.36 10.28 -8.99
N THR A 40 -2.97 11.16 -9.92
CA THR A 40 -2.56 12.54 -9.66
C THR A 40 -3.31 13.50 -10.59
N PHE A 41 -3.25 14.79 -10.30
CA PHE A 41 -3.89 15.85 -11.06
C PHE A 41 -2.86 16.78 -11.68
N LYS A 42 -2.99 17.03 -12.97
CA LYS A 42 -2.30 18.14 -13.63
C LYS A 42 -3.14 19.40 -13.46
N ILE A 43 -2.61 20.41 -12.79
CA ILE A 43 -3.29 21.68 -12.55
C ILE A 43 -2.96 22.67 -13.68
N SER A 44 -3.96 23.41 -14.14
CA SER A 44 -3.80 24.50 -15.11
C SER A 44 -3.31 25.78 -14.42
N PRO A 45 -2.74 26.75 -15.18
CA PRO A 45 -2.42 28.07 -14.65
C PRO A 45 -3.64 28.84 -14.10
N SER A 46 -4.85 28.45 -14.49
CA SER A 46 -6.11 29.03 -14.01
C SER A 46 -6.64 28.33 -12.74
N ASN A 47 -5.80 27.58 -12.03
CA ASN A 47 -6.15 26.85 -10.80
C ASN A 47 -7.30 25.85 -10.96
N SER A 48 -7.34 25.15 -12.10
CA SER A 48 -8.31 24.09 -12.35
C SER A 48 -7.63 22.76 -12.72
N VAL A 49 -8.27 21.63 -12.42
CA VAL A 49 -7.77 20.32 -12.85
C VAL A 49 -7.88 20.23 -14.37
N MET A 50 -6.73 20.13 -15.05
CA MET A 50 -6.64 19.98 -16.51
C MET A 50 -6.73 18.51 -16.93
N GLU A 51 -6.05 17.63 -16.20
CA GLU A 51 -5.95 16.21 -16.53
C GLU A 51 -5.84 15.40 -15.23
N THR A 52 -6.46 14.21 -15.21
CA THR A 52 -6.23 13.20 -14.17
C THR A 52 -5.36 12.10 -14.77
N ILE A 53 -4.19 11.85 -14.19
CA ILE A 53 -3.24 10.84 -14.65
C ILE A 53 -3.28 9.69 -13.65
N CYS A 54 -3.64 8.49 -14.10
CA CYS A 54 -3.68 7.29 -13.26
C CYS A 54 -2.75 6.21 -13.79
N ILE A 55 -1.91 5.66 -12.92
CA ILE A 55 -1.00 4.56 -13.25
C ILE A 55 -1.38 3.30 -12.47
N PRO A 56 -1.29 2.10 -13.08
CA PRO A 56 -1.51 0.87 -12.35
C PRO A 56 -0.37 0.63 -11.37
N PHE A 57 -0.72 0.34 -10.12
CA PHE A 57 0.20 -0.06 -9.08
C PHE A 57 -0.20 -1.42 -8.52
N LYS A 58 0.71 -2.40 -8.56
CA LYS A 58 0.47 -3.74 -8.06
C LYS A 58 0.98 -3.87 -6.64
N ARG A 59 0.08 -4.22 -5.72
CA ARG A 59 0.40 -4.63 -4.35
C ARG A 59 0.35 -6.15 -4.25
N THR A 60 1.36 -6.71 -3.59
CA THR A 60 1.47 -8.15 -3.38
C THR A 60 1.31 -8.43 -1.89
N PHE A 61 0.48 -9.42 -1.56
CA PHE A 61 0.20 -9.83 -0.20
C PHE A 61 0.43 -11.33 -0.06
N GLN A 62 1.07 -11.72 1.03
CA GLN A 62 1.07 -13.09 1.49
C GLN A 62 -0.03 -13.27 2.53
N ARG A 63 -1.07 -14.04 2.18
CA ARG A 63 -2.20 -14.33 3.07
C ARG A 63 -1.94 -15.63 3.82
N CYS A 64 -1.81 -15.58 5.13
CA CYS A 64 -1.45 -16.72 5.99
C CYS A 64 -2.50 -16.98 7.08
N LEU A 65 -2.64 -18.24 7.48
CA LEU A 65 -3.45 -18.67 8.61
C LEU A 65 -2.59 -18.64 9.88
N GLN A 66 -2.85 -17.68 10.76
CA GLN A 66 -2.10 -17.46 11.98
C GLN A 66 -2.87 -17.96 13.21
N PRO A 67 -2.27 -18.83 14.04
CA PRO A 67 -2.83 -19.16 15.35
C PRO A 67 -2.89 -17.93 16.25
N TYR A 68 -3.98 -17.77 16.98
CA TYR A 68 -4.12 -16.71 17.97
C TYR A 68 -4.83 -17.24 19.22
N THR A 69 -4.63 -16.56 20.35
CA THR A 69 -5.34 -16.86 21.60
C THR A 69 -6.23 -15.65 21.92
N LYS A 70 -7.52 -15.90 22.14
CA LYS A 70 -8.46 -14.88 22.63
C LYS A 70 -8.96 -15.25 24.02
N VAL A 71 -9.31 -14.27 24.82
CA VAL A 71 -10.00 -14.49 26.10
C VAL A 71 -11.48 -14.29 25.87
N VAL A 72 -12.29 -15.31 26.16
CA VAL A 72 -13.75 -15.28 26.10
C VAL A 72 -14.24 -15.76 27.47
N ASP A 73 -15.02 -14.95 28.16
CA ASP A 73 -15.56 -15.24 29.50
C ASP A 73 -14.47 -15.67 30.52
N GLY A 74 -13.34 -14.96 30.50
CA GLY A 74 -12.19 -15.24 31.35
C GLY A 74 -11.35 -16.46 30.96
N LYS A 75 -11.75 -17.22 29.92
CA LYS A 75 -11.03 -18.42 29.47
C LYS A 75 -10.23 -18.14 28.19
N LYS A 76 -8.99 -18.65 28.14
CA LYS A 76 -8.14 -18.60 26.95
C LYS A 76 -8.62 -19.64 25.94
N VAL A 77 -9.10 -19.19 24.79
CA VAL A 77 -9.52 -20.01 23.66
C VAL A 77 -8.51 -19.86 22.53
N LYS A 78 -7.97 -20.99 22.04
CA LYS A 78 -7.13 -21.01 20.85
C LYS A 78 -8.02 -20.97 19.61
N GLY A 79 -7.59 -20.21 18.61
CA GLY A 79 -8.24 -20.15 17.30
C GLY A 79 -7.22 -19.82 16.22
N GLU A 80 -7.72 -19.69 15.00
CA GLU A 80 -6.92 -19.33 13.83
C GLU A 80 -7.57 -18.16 13.13
N ARG A 81 -6.74 -17.28 12.55
CA ARG A 81 -7.22 -16.13 11.78
C ARG A 81 -6.39 -15.97 10.52
N TRP A 82 -7.04 -15.55 9.45
CA TRP A 82 -6.34 -15.12 8.24
C TRP A 82 -5.76 -13.74 8.44
N ILE A 83 -4.48 -13.59 8.14
CA ILE A 83 -3.78 -12.30 8.05
C ILE A 83 -3.29 -12.07 6.63
N ASN A 84 -3.23 -10.81 6.21
CA ASN A 84 -2.57 -10.41 4.96
C ASN A 84 -1.31 -9.64 5.33
N ILE A 85 -0.16 -10.13 4.87
CA ILE A 85 1.14 -9.49 5.04
C ILE A 85 1.49 -8.86 3.71
N GLU A 86 1.63 -7.55 3.64
CA GLU A 86 2.09 -6.89 2.42
C GLU A 86 3.56 -7.23 2.17
N THR A 87 3.86 -7.73 0.98
CA THR A 87 5.19 -8.13 0.52
C THR A 87 5.57 -7.44 -0.80
N THR A 88 4.87 -6.35 -1.14
CA THR A 88 5.18 -5.47 -2.26
C THR A 88 6.62 -4.95 -2.15
N ASN A 89 7.40 -5.04 -3.24
CA ASN A 89 8.76 -4.53 -3.30
C ASN A 89 9.01 -3.88 -4.68
N PRO A 90 10.14 -3.18 -4.89
CA PRO A 90 10.41 -2.52 -6.18
C PRO A 90 10.36 -3.48 -7.38
N GLN A 91 10.84 -4.71 -7.20
CA GLN A 91 10.86 -5.72 -8.25
C GLN A 91 9.45 -6.22 -8.62
N THR A 92 8.48 -6.20 -7.69
CA THR A 92 7.11 -6.66 -7.99
C THR A 92 6.41 -5.79 -9.03
N ASN A 93 6.85 -4.55 -9.20
CA ASN A 93 6.29 -3.59 -10.15
C ASN A 93 7.19 -3.33 -11.37
N GLU A 94 8.36 -3.96 -11.48
CA GLU A 94 9.30 -3.73 -12.58
C GLU A 94 8.68 -3.89 -13.97
N PRO A 95 7.85 -4.94 -14.25
CA PRO A 95 7.21 -5.08 -15.56
C PRO A 95 6.24 -3.93 -15.89
N ILE A 96 5.55 -3.41 -14.87
CA ILE A 96 4.64 -2.28 -15.01
C ILE A 96 5.43 -0.99 -15.23
N LYS A 97 6.51 -0.80 -14.48
CA LYS A 97 7.41 0.34 -14.61
C LYS A 97 7.98 0.45 -16.02
N THR A 98 8.45 -0.66 -16.60
CA THR A 98 8.95 -0.67 -17.97
C THR A 98 7.86 -0.38 -18.99
N LYS A 99 6.64 -0.88 -18.77
CA LYS A 99 5.52 -0.70 -19.71
C LYS A 99 4.96 0.73 -19.72
N TYR A 100 4.93 1.40 -18.57
CA TYR A 100 4.28 2.70 -18.38
C TYR A 100 5.31 3.80 -18.03
N ASN A 101 6.57 3.65 -18.44
CA ASN A 101 7.64 4.55 -18.03
C ASN A 101 7.34 6.02 -18.33
N ASP A 102 6.80 6.31 -19.52
CA ASP A 102 6.49 7.68 -19.94
C ASP A 102 5.32 8.25 -19.14
N GLU A 103 4.27 7.46 -18.89
CA GLU A 103 3.17 7.84 -18.02
C GLU A 103 3.62 8.06 -16.57
N ILE A 104 4.56 7.25 -16.06
CA ILE A 104 5.13 7.41 -14.72
C ILE A 104 5.92 8.72 -14.64
N LEU A 105 6.73 9.06 -15.64
CA LEU A 105 7.45 10.33 -15.67
C LEU A 105 6.48 11.53 -15.73
N ARG A 106 5.40 11.41 -16.49
CA ARG A 106 4.33 12.42 -16.51
C ARG A 106 3.63 12.54 -15.15
N PHE A 107 3.31 11.42 -14.53
CA PHE A 107 2.71 11.34 -13.21
C PHE A 107 3.58 12.03 -12.16
N LEU A 108 4.86 11.69 -12.08
CA LEU A 108 5.79 12.25 -11.08
C LEU A 108 5.97 13.77 -11.25
N ARG A 109 5.97 14.27 -12.49
CA ARG A 109 6.00 15.72 -12.74
C ARG A 109 4.72 16.40 -12.25
N ALA A 110 3.56 15.82 -12.54
CA ALA A 110 2.27 16.36 -12.09
C ALA A 110 2.16 16.37 -10.55
N GLU A 111 2.68 15.35 -9.86
CA GLU A 111 2.75 15.33 -8.39
C GLU A 111 3.61 16.46 -7.83
N ILE A 112 4.79 16.73 -8.42
CA ILE A 112 5.65 17.84 -8.00
C ILE A 112 4.93 19.18 -8.18
N ASP A 113 4.26 19.37 -9.31
CA ASP A 113 3.53 20.60 -9.60
C ASP A 113 2.32 20.77 -8.67
N LEU A 114 1.61 19.67 -8.39
CA LEU A 114 0.48 19.64 -7.45
C LEU A 114 0.92 19.96 -6.01
N ALA A 115 2.04 19.40 -5.56
CA ALA A 115 2.58 19.68 -4.23
C ALA A 115 2.91 21.17 -4.05
N LYS A 116 3.61 21.77 -5.02
CA LYS A 116 3.89 23.22 -5.02
C LYS A 116 2.63 24.06 -5.01
N TRP A 117 1.62 23.65 -5.76
CA TRP A 117 0.33 24.35 -5.78
C TRP A 117 -0.36 24.28 -4.42
N LEU A 118 -0.38 23.11 -3.77
CA LEU A 118 -0.94 22.94 -2.42
C LEU A 118 -0.21 23.79 -1.37
N GLU A 119 1.12 23.84 -1.44
CA GLU A 119 1.95 24.68 -0.55
C GLU A 119 1.62 26.17 -0.74
N GLY A 120 1.46 26.65 -1.97
CA GLY A 120 1.07 28.04 -2.25
C GLY A 120 -0.33 28.39 -1.72
N GLN A 121 -1.29 27.46 -1.77
CA GLN A 121 -2.64 27.68 -1.23
C GLN A 121 -2.65 27.83 0.31
N THR A 122 -1.68 27.24 1.01
CA THR A 122 -1.58 27.36 2.46
C THR A 122 -0.98 28.69 2.94
N GLU A 123 -0.26 29.43 2.09
CA GLU A 123 0.34 30.72 2.44
C GLU A 123 -0.62 31.92 2.24
N ASP A 124 -1.60 31.81 1.32
CA ASP A 124 -2.59 32.86 1.01
C ASP A 124 -3.85 32.82 1.91
N GLY A 125 -3.86 31.96 2.93
CA GLY A 125 -5.04 31.64 3.76
C GLY A 125 -5.04 32.19 5.20
N ASP A 126 -4.14 33.11 5.54
CA ASP A 126 -4.02 33.76 6.87
C ASP A 126 -4.29 35.27 6.81
#